data_AF-A0A9J6B398-F1
#
_entry.id   AF-A0A9J6B398-F1
#
_cell.length_a   1.000
_cell.length_b   1.000
_cell.length_c   1.000
_cell.angle_alpha   90.00
_cell.angle_beta   90.00
_cell.angle_gamma   90.00
#
_symmetry.space_group_name_H-M   'P 1'
#
loop_
_entity.id
_entity.type
_entity.pdbx_description
1 polymer ?
#
loop_
_entity_poly.entity_id
_entity_poly.type
_entity_poly.pdbx_seq_one_letter_code
_entity_poly.pdbx_strand_id
1 'polypeptide(L)'
;MNQIEELQFAVVGKFTYEWSDLEELWRIIPQQCDVKGSCQSGLFRNKHSLIRLIKLEDFVNMISMEAFYVKCKDETSLTLAWISFPNLLPTFFVKECLFSLVVAVGKPIQIDQATINKSRPSCARVKVLVDLKKNSLRLFR
;
A
#
# COMPACT_ATOMS: atom_id res chain seq x y z
N MET A 1 17.15 34.58 18.26
CA MET A 1 16.15 33.77 19.00
C MET A 1 16.01 32.46 18.26
N ASN A 2 16.53 31.39 18.85
CA ASN A 2 16.71 30.09 18.19
C ASN A 2 15.41 29.28 18.29
N GLN A 3 14.74 29.02 17.16
CA GLN A 3 13.54 28.19 17.08
C GLN A 3 13.79 26.68 17.28
N ILE A 4 14.90 26.30 17.93
CA ILE A 4 15.32 24.90 18.10
C ILE A 4 14.82 24.32 19.44
N GLU A 5 14.24 25.14 20.32
CA GLU A 5 13.85 24.74 21.67
C GLU A 5 12.60 23.83 21.76
N GLU A 6 11.86 23.57 20.66
CA GLU A 6 10.56 22.87 20.72
C GLU A 6 10.54 21.44 20.11
N LEU A 7 11.68 20.78 19.94
CA LEU A 7 11.75 19.40 19.41
C LEU A 7 12.11 18.34 20.46
N GLN A 8 12.04 18.70 21.74
CA GLN A 8 12.21 17.75 22.83
C GLN A 8 11.10 16.69 22.71
N PHE A 9 11.49 15.45 22.40
CA PHE A 9 10.62 14.29 22.13
C PHE A 9 9.93 14.24 20.74
N ALA A 10 10.54 14.86 19.74
CA ALA A 10 10.12 14.69 18.35
C ALA A 10 10.77 13.46 17.69
N VAL A 11 9.96 12.65 17.01
CA VAL A 11 10.39 11.51 16.20
C VAL A 11 9.96 11.75 14.76
N VAL A 12 10.84 11.44 13.80
CA VAL A 12 10.54 11.51 12.38
C VAL A 12 10.32 10.09 11.85
N GLY A 13 9.09 9.79 11.43
CA GLY A 13 8.74 8.55 10.76
C GLY A 13 8.79 8.71 9.25
N LYS A 14 9.54 7.84 8.57
CA LYS A 14 9.57 7.77 7.10
C LYS A 14 8.67 6.63 6.62
N PHE A 15 7.68 6.95 5.79
CA PHE A 15 6.80 5.96 5.17
C PHE A 15 7.36 5.44 3.84
N THR A 16 7.21 4.15 3.61
CA THR A 16 7.58 3.49 2.34
C THR A 16 6.59 3.84 1.23
N TYR A 17 5.31 3.96 1.55
CA TYR A 17 4.22 4.28 0.63
C TYR A 17 3.63 5.67 0.91
N GLU A 18 2.99 6.26 -0.09
CA GLU A 18 2.19 7.47 0.10
C GLU A 18 0.92 7.11 0.87
N TRP A 19 0.63 7.88 1.92
CA TRP A 19 -0.56 7.66 2.75
C TRP A 19 -1.69 8.55 2.24
N SER A 20 -2.82 7.95 1.87
CA SER A 20 -3.96 8.67 1.30
C SER A 20 -4.82 9.38 2.35
N ASP A 21 -4.86 8.84 3.58
CA ASP A 21 -5.63 9.41 4.69
C ASP A 21 -4.75 9.62 5.93
N LEU A 22 -4.28 10.85 6.10
CA LEU A 22 -3.44 11.24 7.23
C LEU A 22 -4.21 11.24 8.56
N GLU A 23 -5.53 11.48 8.54
CA GLU A 23 -6.35 11.47 9.74
C GLU A 23 -6.46 10.06 10.32
N GLU A 24 -6.57 9.06 9.46
CA GLU A 24 -6.56 7.65 9.88
C GLU A 24 -5.22 7.29 10.55
N LEU A 25 -4.11 7.71 9.95
CA LEU A 25 -2.77 7.50 10.49
C LEU A 25 -2.59 8.15 11.87
N TRP A 26 -3.16 9.34 12.07
CA TRP A 26 -3.15 10.03 13.37
C TRP A 26 -3.97 9.32 14.44
N ARG A 27 -4.98 8.52 14.07
CA ARG A 27 -5.73 7.69 15.01
C ARG A 27 -5.00 6.39 15.31
N ILE A 28 -4.40 5.77 14.29
CA ILE A 28 -3.81 4.43 14.41
C ILE A 28 -2.50 4.47 15.19
N ILE A 29 -1.60 5.43 14.92
CA ILE A 29 -0.27 5.44 15.54
C ILE A 29 -0.34 5.53 17.07
N PRO A 30 -1.07 6.49 17.68
CA PRO A 30 -1.16 6.56 19.13
C PRO A 30 -1.80 5.31 19.74
N GLN A 31 -2.79 4.73 19.05
CA GLN A 31 -3.47 3.52 19.50
C GLN A 31 -2.59 2.27 19.45
N GLN A 32 -1.78 2.11 18.40
CA GLN A 32 -0.90 0.94 18.24
C GLN A 32 0.40 1.05 19.04
N CYS A 33 0.90 2.27 19.25
CA CYS A 33 2.10 2.54 20.05
C CYS A 33 1.82 2.69 21.55
N ASP A 34 0.57 2.48 22.00
CA ASP A 34 0.13 2.68 23.39
C ASP A 34 0.57 4.04 23.97
N VAL A 35 0.45 5.10 23.17
CA VAL A 35 0.89 6.44 23.57
C VAL A 35 -0.04 6.95 24.67
N LYS A 36 0.52 7.18 25.86
CA LYS A 36 -0.24 7.56 27.06
C LYS A 36 -0.40 9.08 27.19
N GLY A 37 0.38 9.87 26.47
CA GLY A 37 0.29 11.33 26.40
C GLY A 37 -0.52 11.82 25.19
N SER A 38 -0.85 13.11 25.18
CA SER A 38 -1.27 13.74 23.92
C SER A 38 -0.06 13.88 22.98
N CYS A 39 -0.29 13.73 21.67
CA CYS A 39 0.71 13.86 20.64
C CYS A 39 0.35 14.96 19.64
N GLN A 40 1.34 15.74 19.21
CA GLN A 40 1.19 16.69 18.11
C GLN A 40 1.95 16.17 16.89
N SER A 41 1.23 15.76 15.85
CA SER A 41 1.84 15.29 14.61
C SER A 41 1.77 16.36 13.52
N GLY A 42 2.90 16.62 12.85
CA GLY A 42 2.99 17.51 11.70
C GLY A 42 3.55 16.77 10.48
N LEU A 43 3.06 17.07 9.28
CA LEU A 43 3.60 16.49 8.06
C LEU A 43 4.92 17.19 7.69
N PHE A 44 5.97 16.42 7.42
CA PHE A 44 7.25 16.93 6.94
C PHE A 44 7.53 16.39 5.53
N ARG A 45 6.95 16.99 4.49
CA ARG A 45 7.17 16.69 3.04
C ARG A 45 7.05 15.20 2.61
N ASN A 46 6.22 14.96 1.59
CA ASN A 46 6.11 13.73 0.76
C ASN A 46 6.74 12.45 1.34
N LYS A 47 6.11 11.89 2.40
CA LYS A 47 6.43 10.62 3.11
C LYS A 47 7.14 10.71 4.45
N HIS A 48 7.45 11.89 4.99
CA HIS A 48 7.88 11.98 6.39
C HIS A 48 6.79 12.58 7.28
N SER A 49 6.57 11.96 8.44
CA SER A 49 5.77 12.53 9.53
C SER A 49 6.68 12.91 10.68
N LEU A 50 6.43 14.08 11.24
CA LEU A 50 6.96 14.48 12.53
C LEU A 50 5.91 14.13 13.58
N ILE A 51 6.29 13.36 14.57
CA ILE A 51 5.45 13.02 15.71
C ILE A 51 6.11 13.62 16.94
N ARG A 52 5.49 14.65 17.52
CA ARG A 52 5.91 15.23 18.78
C ARG A 52 5.14 14.56 19.91
N LEU A 53 5.88 13.99 20.83
CA LEU A 53 5.37 13.38 22.04
C LEU A 53 5.58 14.36 23.20
N ILE A 54 4.76 14.25 24.24
CA ILE A 54 4.89 15.10 25.43
C ILE A 54 5.60 14.34 26.56
N LYS A 55 5.47 13.01 26.59
CA LYS A 55 6.05 12.15 27.63
C LYS A 55 7.32 11.47 27.13
N LEU A 56 8.34 11.44 27.97
CA LEU A 56 9.59 10.73 27.72
C LEU A 56 9.36 9.22 27.53
N GLU A 57 8.44 8.62 28.28
CA GLU A 57 8.12 7.18 28.16
C GLU A 57 7.62 6.81 26.76
N ASP A 58 6.68 7.60 26.23
CA ASP A 58 6.15 7.39 24.89
C ASP A 58 7.26 7.57 23.85
N PHE A 59 8.17 8.52 24.07
CA PHE A 59 9.31 8.76 23.18
C PHE A 59 10.27 7.58 23.15
N VAL A 60 10.68 7.10 24.33
CA VAL A 60 11.56 5.93 24.45
C VAL A 60 10.93 4.71 23.80
N ASN A 61 9.65 4.43 24.10
CA ASN A 61 8.93 3.32 23.49
C ASN A 61 8.92 3.39 21.96
N MET A 62 8.64 4.58 21.40
CA MET A 62 8.53 4.75 19.96
C MET A 62 9.88 4.65 19.24
N ILE A 63 10.97 5.17 19.83
CA ILE A 63 12.33 5.03 19.24
C ILE A 63 12.94 3.65 19.44
N SER A 64 12.51 2.91 20.46
CA SER A 64 12.95 1.52 20.68
C SER A 64 12.35 0.54 19.69
N MET A 65 11.37 0.97 18.87
CA MET A 65 10.86 0.18 17.76
C MET A 65 11.76 0.31 16.53
N GLU A 66 12.40 -0.78 16.11
CA GLU A 66 13.25 -0.79 14.90
C GLU A 66 12.45 -0.50 13.62
N ALA A 67 11.21 -0.98 13.56
CA ALA A 67 10.28 -0.73 12.46
C ALA A 67 8.83 -0.74 12.97
N PHE A 68 8.03 0.23 12.53
CA PHE A 68 6.62 0.33 12.86
C PHE A 68 5.76 0.01 11.64
N TYR A 69 4.92 -1.02 11.74
CA TYR A 69 3.95 -1.38 10.73
C TYR A 69 2.56 -0.90 11.14
N VAL A 70 2.08 0.15 10.48
CA VAL A 70 0.72 0.68 10.67
C VAL A 70 -0.28 -0.35 10.14
N LYS A 71 -1.18 -0.86 10.99
CA LYS A 71 -2.30 -1.71 10.55
C LYS A 71 -3.54 -0.83 10.34
N CYS A 72 -3.86 -0.50 9.09
CA CYS A 72 -5.14 0.12 8.75
C CYS A 72 -6.27 -0.89 8.86
N LYS A 73 -7.40 -0.49 9.46
CA LYS A 73 -8.59 -1.34 9.64
C LYS A 73 -9.27 -1.64 8.31
N ASP A 74 -9.17 -0.69 7.38
CA ASP A 74 -9.53 -0.91 5.99
C ASP A 74 -8.33 -1.50 5.28
N GLU A 75 -8.11 -2.81 5.49
CA GLU A 75 -7.39 -3.61 4.51
C GLU A 75 -8.01 -3.29 3.16
N THR A 76 -7.28 -2.53 2.35
CA THR A 76 -7.62 -2.21 0.99
C THR A 76 -7.72 -3.56 0.32
N SER A 77 -8.94 -4.07 0.17
CA SER A 77 -9.18 -5.40 -0.39
C SER A 77 -8.72 -5.47 -1.83
N LEU A 78 -8.39 -4.32 -2.41
CA LEU A 78 -7.79 -4.14 -3.72
C LEU A 78 -6.29 -4.47 -3.67
N THR A 79 -5.92 -5.62 -4.23
CA THR A 79 -4.52 -6.02 -4.43
C THR A 79 -4.18 -6.09 -5.92
N LEU A 80 -2.90 -5.90 -6.26
CA LEU A 80 -2.40 -6.06 -7.63
C LEU A 80 -1.85 -7.47 -7.80
N ALA A 81 -2.45 -8.24 -8.69
CA ALA A 81 -2.02 -9.60 -9.02
C ALA A 81 -1.58 -9.71 -10.48
N TRP A 82 -0.58 -10.56 -10.74
CA TRP A 82 -0.22 -10.96 -12.09
C TRP A 82 -0.93 -12.26 -12.44
N ILE A 83 -1.80 -12.23 -13.45
CA ILE A 83 -2.46 -13.42 -14.00
C ILE A 83 -1.64 -13.92 -15.17
N SER A 84 -1.28 -15.19 -15.14
CA SER A 84 -0.53 -15.86 -16.21
C SER A 84 -1.45 -16.77 -17.00
N PHE A 85 -1.36 -16.69 -18.32
CA PHE A 85 -2.06 -17.54 -19.27
C PHE A 85 -1.02 -18.44 -19.97
N PRO A 86 -0.69 -19.60 -19.38
CA PRO A 86 0.25 -20.53 -19.99
C PRO A 86 -0.34 -21.11 -21.27
N ASN A 87 0.50 -21.30 -22.28
CA ASN A 87 0.16 -21.90 -23.58
C ASN A 87 -0.99 -21.21 -24.33
N LEU A 88 -1.30 -19.95 -24.00
CA LEU A 88 -2.22 -19.14 -24.79
C LEU A 88 -1.59 -18.88 -26.16
N LEU A 89 -2.34 -19.12 -27.24
CA LEU A 89 -1.80 -18.95 -28.59
C LEU A 89 -1.39 -17.48 -28.81
N PRO A 90 -0.21 -17.19 -29.40
CA PRO A 90 0.27 -15.82 -29.60
C PRO A 90 -0.65 -14.92 -30.44
N THR A 91 -1.58 -15.50 -31.20
CA THR A 91 -2.65 -14.77 -31.90
C THR A 91 -3.59 -14.03 -30.94
N PHE A 92 -3.74 -14.52 -29.71
CA PHE A 92 -4.54 -13.92 -28.66
C PHE A 92 -3.75 -12.96 -27.76
N PHE A 93 -2.47 -12.67 -28.06
CA PHE A 93 -1.65 -11.69 -27.32
C PHE A 93 -2.00 -10.26 -27.76
N VAL A 94 -3.30 -9.99 -27.90
CA VAL A 94 -3.87 -8.67 -28.20
C VAL A 94 -4.52 -8.13 -26.94
N LYS A 95 -4.46 -6.81 -26.77
CA LYS A 95 -4.85 -6.15 -25.52
C LYS A 95 -6.31 -6.41 -25.18
N GLU A 96 -7.17 -6.36 -26.19
CA GLU A 96 -8.61 -6.53 -26.11
C GLU A 96 -8.93 -7.94 -25.61
N CYS A 97 -8.35 -8.99 -26.22
CA CYS A 97 -8.56 -10.38 -25.79
C CYS A 97 -8.08 -10.61 -24.35
N LEU A 98 -6.85 -10.18 -24.03
CA LEU A 98 -6.29 -10.36 -22.70
C LEU A 98 -7.09 -9.62 -21.63
N PHE A 99 -7.55 -8.40 -21.94
CA PHE A 99 -8.37 -7.62 -21.01
C PHE A 99 -9.75 -8.24 -20.83
N SER A 100 -10.39 -8.70 -21.89
CA SER A 100 -11.68 -9.42 -21.80
C SER A 100 -11.60 -10.66 -20.92
N LEU A 101 -10.49 -11.42 -20.97
CA LEU A 101 -10.29 -12.59 -20.12
C LEU A 101 -10.15 -12.22 -18.63
N VAL A 102 -9.36 -11.19 -18.31
CA VAL A 102 -9.08 -10.85 -16.90
C VAL A 102 -10.16 -10.01 -16.23
N VAL A 103 -11.09 -9.41 -16.98
CA VAL A 103 -12.24 -8.68 -16.41
C VAL A 103 -13.07 -9.55 -15.47
N ALA A 104 -13.11 -10.86 -15.70
CA ALA A 104 -13.74 -11.83 -14.80
C ALA A 104 -13.07 -11.90 -13.42
N VAL A 105 -11.76 -11.64 -13.35
CA VAL A 105 -10.97 -11.72 -12.11
C VAL A 105 -10.86 -10.35 -11.42
N GLY A 106 -10.82 -9.26 -12.18
CA GLY A 106 -10.72 -7.92 -11.63
C GLY A 106 -10.53 -6.85 -12.71
N LYS A 107 -10.10 -5.65 -12.31
CA LYS A 107 -9.87 -4.55 -13.25
C LYS A 107 -8.51 -4.71 -13.94
N PRO A 108 -8.43 -4.91 -15.27
CA PRO A 108 -7.16 -4.93 -15.99
C PRO A 108 -6.42 -3.60 -15.84
N ILE A 109 -5.12 -3.66 -15.57
CA ILE A 109 -4.26 -2.48 -15.42
C ILE A 109 -3.24 -2.42 -16.55
N GLN A 110 -2.48 -3.50 -16.74
CA GLN A 110 -1.32 -3.49 -17.64
C GLN A 110 -1.00 -4.89 -18.17
N ILE A 111 -0.44 -4.97 -19.38
CA ILE A 111 0.09 -6.21 -19.96
C ILE A 111 1.60 -6.26 -19.73
N ASP A 112 2.12 -7.45 -19.43
CA ASP A 112 3.56 -7.66 -19.27
C ASP A 112 4.32 -7.32 -20.55
N GLN A 113 5.50 -6.72 -20.40
CA GLN A 113 6.29 -6.27 -21.55
C GLN A 113 6.74 -7.43 -22.44
N ALA A 114 7.00 -8.61 -21.86
CA ALA A 114 7.36 -9.79 -22.63
C ALA A 114 6.19 -10.31 -23.50
N THR A 115 4.95 -10.11 -23.04
CA THR A 115 3.73 -10.43 -23.80
C THR A 115 3.52 -9.41 -24.92
N ILE A 116 3.70 -8.11 -24.66
CA ILE A 116 3.62 -7.04 -25.67
C ILE A 116 4.67 -7.26 -26.77
N ASN A 117 5.91 -7.52 -26.37
CA ASN A 117 7.03 -7.75 -27.29
C ASN A 117 7.00 -9.15 -27.93
N LYS A 118 6.05 -10.01 -27.53
CA LYS A 118 5.94 -11.41 -27.96
C LYS A 118 7.24 -12.21 -27.77
N SER A 119 8.08 -11.81 -26.82
CA SER A 119 9.38 -12.46 -26.55
C SER A 119 9.23 -13.74 -25.73
N ARG A 120 8.06 -13.97 -25.11
CA ARG A 120 7.69 -15.21 -24.40
C ARG A 120 6.36 -15.76 -24.94
N PRO A 121 6.36 -16.48 -26.08
CA PRO A 121 5.13 -16.96 -26.71
C PRO A 121 4.41 -18.06 -25.91
N SER A 122 5.09 -18.70 -24.95
CA SER A 122 4.52 -19.75 -24.10
C SER A 122 3.65 -19.22 -22.96
N CYS A 123 3.66 -17.91 -22.67
CA CYS A 123 2.91 -17.36 -21.55
C CYS A 123 2.59 -15.87 -21.74
N ALA A 124 1.29 -15.53 -21.71
CA ALA A 124 0.85 -14.15 -21.57
C ALA A 124 0.66 -13.79 -20.10
N ARG A 125 1.03 -12.57 -19.70
CA ARG A 125 0.80 -12.08 -18.34
C ARG A 125 0.12 -10.72 -18.33
N VAL A 126 -0.84 -10.57 -17.42
CA VAL A 126 -1.61 -9.34 -17.25
C VAL A 126 -1.67 -8.98 -15.78
N LYS A 127 -1.42 -7.71 -15.47
CA LYS A 127 -1.57 -7.11 -14.15
C LYS A 127 -3.02 -6.68 -13.96
N VAL A 128 -3.60 -7.12 -12.86
CA VAL A 128 -5.02 -6.94 -12.54
C VAL A 128 -5.15 -6.41 -11.12
N LEU A 129 -6.04 -5.45 -10.93
CA LEU A 129 -6.48 -5.00 -9.62
C LEU A 129 -7.67 -5.88 -9.18
N VAL A 130 -7.45 -6.69 -8.15
CA VAL A 130 -8.40 -7.70 -7.64
C VAL A 130 -8.92 -7.25 -6.30
N ASP A 131 -10.24 -7.32 -6.11
CA ASP A 131 -10.88 -7.09 -4.82
C ASP A 131 -11.05 -8.43 -4.07
N LEU A 132 -10.23 -8.65 -3.04
CA LEU A 132 -10.20 -9.86 -2.21
C LEU A 132 -11.44 -10.03 -1.33
N LYS A 133 -12.21 -8.97 -1.07
CA LYS A 133 -13.46 -9.03 -0.30
C LYS A 133 -14.66 -9.30 -1.20
N LYS A 134 -14.53 -9.05 -2.51
CA LYS A 134 -15.58 -9.34 -3.48
C LYS A 134 -15.60 -10.84 -3.75
N ASN A 135 -16.59 -11.52 -3.19
CA ASN A 135 -16.76 -12.96 -3.33
C ASN A 135 -17.00 -13.34 -4.81
N SER A 136 -15.96 -13.84 -5.49
CA SER A 136 -15.95 -14.16 -6.93
C SER A 136 -16.78 -15.39 -7.34
N LEU A 137 -17.65 -15.91 -6.47
CA LEU A 137 -18.50 -17.09 -6.71
C LEU A 137 -19.68 -16.86 -7.68
N ARG A 138 -19.74 -15.76 -8.42
CA ARG A 138 -20.84 -15.47 -9.35
C ARG A 138 -20.56 -15.71 -10.84
N LEU A 139 -19.39 -16.24 -11.21
CA LEU A 139 -18.99 -16.32 -12.63
C LEU A 139 -18.92 -17.74 -13.22
N PHE A 140 -19.33 -18.77 -12.48
CA PHE A 140 -19.42 -20.15 -12.98
C PHE A 140 -20.74 -20.84 -12.62
N ARG A 141 -21.86 -20.11 -12.67
CA ARG A 141 -23.20 -20.70 -12.53
C ARG A 141 -24.09 -20.31 -13.70
#